data_AF-A0A182SW21-F1
#
_entry.id   AF-A0A182SW21-F1
#
_cell.length_a   1.000
_cell.length_b   1.000
_cell.length_c   1.000
_cell.angle_alpha   90.00
_cell.angle_beta   90.00
_cell.angle_gamma   90.00
#
_symmetry.space_group_name_H-M   'P 1'
#
loop_
_entity.id
_entity.type
_entity.pdbx_description
1 polymer ?
#
loop_
_entity_poly.entity_id
_entity_poly.type
_entity_poly.pdbx_seq_one_letter_code
_entity_poly.pdbx_strand_id
1 'polypeptide(L)'
;MEDIIDSGALNGKEKITEILNRRHKERELHIQAAKLERQKDAESTEALQYFEISFDEKVKLIRNALENVSASDQKAQVFASVQNEIYDLQRYLSSSTFFLNEYCIKVCQNTINELSKLLDTLRNELLPKKKFGFKSKKIVKMINEKDAKEQDVKQIAEATGSSHENHIKWTFSERAGQLIELSASVVNDQTITASKL
;
A
#
# COMPACT_ATOMS: atom_id res chain seq x y z
N MET A 1 -6.66 78.77 62.33
CA MET A 1 -5.42 78.68 61.50
C MET A 1 -4.78 77.44 62.02
N GLU A 2 -5.20 76.28 61.51
CA GLU A 2 -4.76 74.98 61.99
C GLU A 2 -4.45 74.09 60.78
N ASP A 3 -3.21 73.62 60.79
CA ASP A 3 -2.73 72.32 60.31
C ASP A 3 -2.67 72.04 58.81
N ILE A 4 -1.65 72.64 58.17
CA ILE A 4 -0.96 72.10 56.99
C ILE A 4 0.28 71.35 57.48
N ILE A 5 0.11 70.19 58.11
CA ILE A 5 1.21 69.25 58.37
C ILE A 5 0.66 67.83 58.27
N ASP A 6 0.95 67.16 57.14
CA ASP A 6 1.17 65.70 56.99
C ASP A 6 0.69 65.15 55.63
N SER A 7 1.30 65.63 54.53
CA SER A 7 1.08 65.06 53.18
C SER A 7 2.34 64.37 52.61
N GLY A 8 3.48 64.44 53.31
CA GLY A 8 4.75 63.86 52.85
C GLY A 8 4.95 62.38 53.20
N ALA A 9 4.36 61.89 54.30
CA ALA A 9 4.58 60.52 54.79
C ALA A 9 3.74 59.46 54.04
N LEU A 10 2.61 59.85 53.47
CA LEU A 10 1.70 58.96 52.75
C LEU A 10 2.31 58.49 51.41
N ASN A 11 2.92 59.40 50.64
CA ASN A 11 3.55 59.08 49.35
C ASN A 11 4.73 58.09 49.47
N GLY A 12 5.46 58.11 50.58
CA GLY A 12 6.58 57.18 50.81
C GLY A 12 6.10 55.76 51.10
N LYS A 13 5.08 55.62 51.96
CA LYS A 13 4.48 54.33 52.31
C LYS A 13 3.77 53.69 51.11
N GLU A 14 3.08 54.50 50.31
CA GLU A 14 2.46 54.04 49.05
C GLU A 14 3.51 53.54 48.05
N LYS A 15 4.59 54.29 47.82
CA LYS A 15 5.69 53.85 46.95
C LYS A 15 6.38 52.57 47.44
N ILE A 16 6.60 52.44 48.75
CA ILE A 16 7.19 51.22 49.33
C ILE A 16 6.25 50.02 49.14
N THR A 17 4.95 50.22 49.33
CA THR A 17 3.93 49.18 49.14
C THR A 17 3.86 48.76 47.67
N GLU A 18 3.92 49.71 46.73
CA GLU A 18 3.96 49.45 45.30
C GLU A 18 5.21 48.66 44.88
N ILE A 19 6.40 49.05 45.37
CA ILE A 19 7.65 48.32 45.11
C ILE A 19 7.59 46.90 45.67
N LEU A 20 7.03 46.72 46.88
CA LEU A 20 6.90 45.42 47.51
C LEU A 20 5.92 44.52 46.75
N ASN A 21 4.77 45.06 46.32
CA ASN A 21 3.80 44.36 45.49
C ASN A 21 4.37 44.00 44.12
N ARG A 22 5.14 44.91 43.49
CA ARG A 22 5.82 44.63 42.22
C ARG A 22 6.80 43.46 42.38
N ARG A 23 7.65 43.49 43.40
CA ARG A 23 8.61 42.40 43.68
C ARG A 23 7.91 41.09 44.02
N HIS A 24 6.79 41.14 44.74
CA HIS A 24 5.98 39.96 45.02
C HIS A 24 5.42 39.38 43.71
N LYS A 25 4.85 40.22 42.84
CA LYS A 25 4.34 39.79 41.53
C LYS A 25 5.44 39.20 40.64
N GLU A 26 6.61 39.82 40.62
CA GLU A 26 7.79 39.30 39.91
C GLU A 26 8.21 37.92 40.43
N ARG A 27 8.25 37.73 41.76
CA ARG A 27 8.55 36.42 42.36
C ARG A 27 7.50 35.37 41.97
N GLU A 28 6.22 35.71 42.08
CA GLU A 28 5.13 34.80 41.70
C GLU A 28 5.21 34.41 40.22
N LEU A 29 5.47 35.37 39.32
CA LEU A 29 5.66 35.09 37.90
C LEU A 29 6.86 34.18 37.65
N HIS A 30 7.97 34.39 38.36
CA HIS A 30 9.16 33.55 38.22
C HIS A 30 8.92 32.11 38.71
N ILE A 31 8.23 31.95 39.84
CA ILE A 31 7.83 30.64 40.36
C ILE A 31 6.87 29.93 39.40
N GLN A 32 5.88 30.65 38.85
CA GLN A 32 4.94 30.09 37.87
C GLN A 32 5.65 29.69 36.57
N ALA A 33 6.58 30.51 36.07
CA ALA A 33 7.38 30.19 34.89
C ALA A 33 8.21 28.92 35.09
N ALA A 34 8.92 28.81 36.22
CA ALA A 34 9.70 27.61 36.56
C ALA A 34 8.82 26.36 36.72
N LYS A 35 7.62 26.52 37.27
CA LYS A 35 6.65 25.42 37.38
C LYS A 35 6.15 24.96 36.01
N LEU A 36 5.84 25.90 35.10
CA LEU A 36 5.37 25.63 33.75
C LEU A 36 6.46 24.94 32.92
N GLU A 37 7.71 25.40 33.03
CA GLU A 37 8.87 24.77 32.38
C GLU A 37 9.04 23.32 32.84
N ARG A 38 9.03 23.07 34.16
CA ARG A 38 9.10 21.71 34.72
C ARG A 38 7.94 20.82 34.24
N GLN A 39 6.73 21.37 34.16
CA GLN A 39 5.57 20.64 33.67
C GLN A 39 5.72 20.28 32.19
N LYS A 40 6.19 21.22 31.35
CA LYS A 40 6.45 20.98 29.93
C LYS A 40 7.49 19.88 29.70
N ASP A 41 8.58 19.88 30.47
CA ASP A 41 9.61 18.84 30.37
C ASP A 41 9.08 17.45 30.76
N ALA A 42 8.23 17.40 31.80
CA ALA A 42 7.57 16.16 32.23
C ALA A 42 6.59 15.65 31.15
N GLU A 43 5.73 16.53 30.60
CA GLU A 43 4.80 16.20 29.53
C GLU A 43 5.53 15.70 28.27
N SER A 44 6.66 16.33 27.91
CA SER A 44 7.50 15.89 26.80
C SER A 44 8.08 14.50 27.02
N THR A 45 8.47 14.17 28.24
CA THR A 45 9.05 12.87 28.59
C THR A 45 8.00 11.76 28.55
N GLU A 46 6.81 12.02 29.10
CA GLU A 46 5.68 11.09 29.06
C GLU A 46 5.20 10.86 27.62
N ALA A 47 5.08 11.92 26.81
CA ALA A 47 4.73 11.82 25.40
C ALA A 47 5.71 10.95 24.60
N LEU A 48 7.01 11.07 24.88
CA LEU A 48 8.04 10.25 24.25
C LEU A 48 7.88 8.76 24.62
N GLN A 49 7.71 8.46 25.91
CA GLN A 49 7.53 7.07 26.37
C GLN A 49 6.25 6.45 25.79
N TYR A 50 5.15 7.20 25.80
CA TYR A 50 3.89 6.74 25.23
C TYR A 50 4.03 6.47 23.72
N PHE A 51 4.74 7.34 23.01
CA PHE A 51 5.04 7.16 21.60
C PHE A 51 5.83 5.88 21.34
N GLU A 52 6.93 5.66 22.06
CA GLU A 52 7.77 4.47 21.89
C GLU A 52 6.98 3.17 22.11
N ILE A 53 6.21 3.10 23.20
CA ILE A 53 5.38 1.92 23.51
C ILE A 53 4.34 1.68 22.42
N SER A 54 3.60 2.73 22.05
CA SER A 54 2.51 2.62 21.06
C SER A 54 3.05 2.28 19.66
N PHE A 55 4.18 2.86 19.28
CA PHE A 55 4.85 2.60 18.01
C PHE A 55 5.32 1.14 17.96
N ASP A 56 6.01 0.66 18.99
CA ASP A 56 6.50 -0.71 19.06
C ASP A 56 5.38 -1.74 19.08
N GLU A 57 4.29 -1.47 19.79
CA GLU A 57 3.10 -2.34 19.81
C GLU A 57 2.50 -2.47 18.41
N LYS A 58 2.31 -1.34 17.71
CA LYS A 58 1.81 -1.34 16.33
C LYS A 58 2.75 -2.07 15.37
N VAL A 59 4.07 -1.87 15.49
CA VAL A 59 5.06 -2.61 14.70
C VAL A 59 4.96 -4.12 14.96
N LYS A 60 4.85 -4.55 16.22
CA LYS A 60 4.70 -5.96 16.59
C LYS A 60 3.43 -6.57 16.01
N LEU A 61 2.30 -5.86 16.09
CA LEU A 61 1.03 -6.30 15.51
C LEU A 61 1.14 -6.49 13.99
N ILE A 62 1.74 -5.53 13.29
CA ILE A 62 1.97 -5.61 11.84
C ILE A 62 2.86 -6.81 11.50
N ARG A 63 3.98 -7.00 12.22
CA ARG A 63 4.89 -8.14 12.00
C ARG A 63 4.19 -9.47 12.22
N ASN A 64 3.42 -9.60 13.30
CA ASN A 64 2.68 -10.83 13.59
C ASN A 64 1.63 -11.13 12.51
N ALA A 65 0.92 -10.12 12.00
CA ALA A 65 -0.02 -10.29 10.90
C ALA A 65 0.68 -10.76 9.61
N LEU A 66 1.88 -10.24 9.33
CA LEU A 66 2.70 -10.63 8.19
C LEU A 66 3.25 -12.06 8.32
N GLU A 67 3.67 -12.48 9.50
CA GLU A 67 4.15 -13.85 9.74
C GLU A 67 3.03 -14.89 9.56
N ASN A 68 1.81 -14.56 9.98
CA ASN A 68 0.66 -15.47 9.92
C ASN A 68 -0.07 -15.45 8.56
N VAL A 69 0.30 -14.56 7.63
CA VAL A 69 -0.41 -14.41 6.35
C VAL A 69 -0.35 -15.67 5.48
N SER A 70 0.74 -16.43 5.55
CA SER A 70 0.93 -17.66 4.77
C SER A 70 -0.12 -18.73 5.11
N ALA A 71 -0.52 -18.80 6.38
CA ALA A 71 -1.51 -19.75 6.89
C ALA A 71 -2.97 -19.29 6.67
N SER A 72 -3.20 -18.02 6.33
CA SER A 72 -4.55 -17.48 6.11
C SER A 72 -5.09 -17.83 4.72
N ASP A 73 -6.36 -18.21 4.62
CA ASP A 73 -7.06 -18.37 3.33
C ASP A 73 -7.39 -17.03 2.67
N GLN A 74 -7.48 -15.95 3.46
CA GLN A 74 -7.89 -14.62 3.02
C GLN A 74 -6.70 -13.66 2.83
N LYS A 75 -5.61 -14.16 2.23
CA LYS A 75 -4.33 -13.44 2.08
C LYS A 75 -4.48 -12.01 1.53
N ALA A 76 -5.32 -11.83 0.50
CA ALA A 76 -5.54 -10.52 -0.11
C ALA A 76 -6.14 -9.49 0.86
N GLN A 77 -7.08 -9.91 1.71
CA GLN A 77 -7.69 -9.05 2.72
C GLN A 77 -6.69 -8.73 3.84
N VAL A 78 -5.92 -9.71 4.29
CA VAL A 78 -4.85 -9.50 5.28
C VAL A 78 -3.84 -8.47 4.75
N PHE A 79 -3.35 -8.61 3.51
CA PHE A 79 -2.43 -7.63 2.92
C PHE A 79 -3.03 -6.23 2.82
N ALA A 80 -4.32 -6.10 2.47
CA ALA A 80 -4.98 -4.79 2.44
C ALA A 80 -5.08 -4.17 3.84
N SER A 81 -5.42 -4.98 4.85
CA SER A 81 -5.48 -4.54 6.24
C SER A 81 -4.11 -4.09 6.76
N VAL A 82 -3.06 -4.89 6.52
CA VAL A 82 -1.70 -4.56 6.95
C VAL A 82 -1.19 -3.31 6.24
N GLN A 83 -1.50 -3.13 4.96
CA GLN A 83 -1.16 -1.90 4.24
C GLN A 83 -1.75 -0.66 4.92
N ASN A 84 -3.02 -0.74 5.35
CA ASN A 84 -3.67 0.35 6.06
C ASN A 84 -3.02 0.63 7.43
N GLU A 85 -2.69 -0.41 8.20
CA GLU A 85 -1.98 -0.26 9.48
C GLU A 85 -0.59 0.38 9.30
N ILE A 86 0.13 0.06 8.22
CA ILE A 86 1.40 0.72 7.89
C ILE A 86 1.19 2.21 7.59
N TYR A 87 0.13 2.57 6.85
CA TYR A 87 -0.21 3.97 6.60
C TYR A 87 -0.59 4.72 7.87
N ASP A 88 -1.37 4.09 8.75
CA ASP A 88 -1.74 4.68 10.04
C ASP A 88 -0.51 4.88 10.94
N LEU A 89 0.42 3.91 10.95
CA LEU A 89 1.69 4.03 11.66
C LEU A 89 2.55 5.18 11.12
N GLN A 90 2.60 5.36 9.80
CA GLN A 90 3.30 6.48 9.17
C GLN A 90 2.66 7.84 9.49
N ARG A 91 1.32 7.89 9.52
CA ARG A 91 0.58 9.08 9.95
C ARG A 91 0.85 9.40 11.40
N TYR A 92 0.86 8.39 12.27
CA TYR A 92 1.16 8.52 13.69
C TYR A 92 2.56 9.08 13.94
N LEU A 93 3.57 8.57 13.21
CA LEU A 93 4.92 9.14 13.25
C LEU A 93 4.92 10.62 12.83
N SER A 94 4.24 10.93 11.72
CA SER A 94 4.18 12.29 11.17
C SER A 94 3.58 13.29 12.18
N SER A 95 2.47 12.92 12.83
CA SER A 95 1.84 13.73 13.89
C SER A 95 2.68 13.85 15.16
N SER A 96 3.65 12.96 15.36
CA SER A 96 4.49 12.91 16.56
C SER A 96 5.85 13.62 16.39
N THR A 97 6.23 13.99 15.16
CA THR A 97 7.55 14.58 14.86
C THR A 97 7.90 15.83 15.68
N PHE A 98 6.91 16.59 16.17
CA PHE A 98 7.15 17.83 16.91
C PHE A 98 7.86 17.65 18.26
N PHE A 99 7.82 16.44 18.84
CA PHE A 99 8.49 16.12 20.11
C PHE A 99 9.56 15.03 19.98
N LEU A 100 9.80 14.54 18.75
CA LEU A 100 10.80 13.51 18.48
C LEU A 100 12.11 14.14 17.99
N ASN A 101 13.23 13.56 18.40
CA ASN A 101 14.53 13.92 17.83
C ASN A 101 14.72 13.29 16.43
N GLU A 102 15.64 13.85 15.64
CA GLU A 102 15.89 13.38 14.27
C GLU A 102 16.31 11.91 14.18
N TYR A 103 17.04 11.42 15.20
CA TYR A 103 17.51 10.04 15.22
C TYR A 103 16.32 9.07 15.37
N CYS A 104 15.44 9.29 16.33
CA CYS A 104 14.23 8.51 16.53
C CYS A 104 13.34 8.54 15.27
N ILE A 105 13.17 9.72 14.66
CA ILE A 105 12.41 9.83 13.41
C ILE A 105 13.01 8.94 12.31
N LYS A 106 14.34 8.98 12.11
CA LYS A 106 15.03 8.13 11.12
C LYS A 106 14.87 6.64 11.41
N VAL A 107 15.00 6.23 12.67
CA VAL A 107 14.81 4.83 13.08
C VAL A 107 13.38 4.37 12.77
N CYS A 108 12.36 5.12 13.20
CA CYS A 108 10.96 4.79 12.93
C CYS A 108 10.65 4.74 11.43
N GLN A 109 11.16 5.69 10.64
CA GLN A 109 11.02 5.68 9.18
C GLN A 109 11.64 4.44 8.55
N ASN A 110 12.85 4.05 8.98
CA ASN A 110 13.50 2.83 8.50
C ASN A 110 12.67 1.59 8.84
N THR A 111 12.15 1.49 10.06
CA THR A 111 11.24 0.39 10.45
C THR A 111 10.00 0.33 9.57
N ILE A 112 9.33 1.46 9.31
CA ILE A 112 8.17 1.52 8.42
C ILE A 112 8.55 1.03 7.01
N ASN A 113 9.67 1.52 6.47
CA ASN A 113 10.15 1.12 5.15
C ASN A 113 10.46 -0.39 5.06
N GLU A 114 11.01 -0.97 6.13
CA GLU A 114 11.22 -2.42 6.22
C GLU A 114 9.91 -3.19 6.20
N LEU A 115 8.90 -2.75 6.98
CA LEU A 115 7.57 -3.36 6.98
C LEU A 115 6.91 -3.28 5.60
N SER A 116 6.98 -2.14 4.93
CA SER A 116 6.46 -1.97 3.56
C SER A 116 7.15 -2.92 2.57
N LYS A 117 8.48 -2.99 2.60
CA LYS A 117 9.26 -3.92 1.75
C LYS A 117 8.90 -5.38 2.01
N LEU A 118 8.74 -5.75 3.27
CA LEU A 118 8.39 -7.10 3.67
C LEU A 118 6.98 -7.46 3.16
N LEU A 119 6.00 -6.57 3.34
CA LEU A 119 4.66 -6.73 2.80
C LEU A 119 4.67 -6.89 1.28
N ASP A 120 5.38 -6.04 0.55
CA ASP A 120 5.48 -6.14 -0.92
C ASP A 120 6.13 -7.46 -1.37
N THR A 121 7.16 -7.91 -0.65
CA THR A 121 7.84 -9.18 -0.92
C THR A 121 6.87 -10.35 -0.75
N LEU A 122 6.25 -10.48 0.44
CA LEU A 122 5.28 -11.54 0.71
C LEU A 122 4.07 -11.48 -0.23
N ARG A 123 3.61 -10.28 -0.57
CA ARG A 123 2.49 -10.10 -1.50
C ARG A 123 2.85 -10.63 -2.89
N ASN A 124 4.05 -10.36 -3.38
CA ASN A 124 4.49 -10.85 -4.68
C ASN A 124 4.72 -12.37 -4.69
N GLU A 125 5.17 -12.94 -3.58
CA GLU A 125 5.37 -14.38 -3.41
C GLU A 125 4.05 -15.16 -3.30
N LEU A 126 3.12 -14.67 -2.48
CA LEU A 126 1.88 -15.38 -2.15
C LEU A 126 0.70 -15.02 -3.06
N LEU A 127 0.73 -13.85 -3.71
CA LEU A 127 -0.25 -13.43 -4.71
C LEU A 127 0.47 -13.04 -6.02
N PRO A 128 1.15 -14.00 -6.68
CA PRO A 128 1.86 -13.72 -7.91
C PRO A 128 0.88 -13.22 -8.95
N LYS A 129 1.12 -12.01 -9.45
CA LYS A 129 0.32 -11.43 -10.53
C LYS A 129 0.34 -12.40 -11.69
N LYS A 130 -0.83 -12.76 -12.23
CA LYS A 130 -0.91 -13.59 -13.44
C LYS A 130 -0.13 -12.89 -14.55
N LYS A 131 1.09 -13.37 -14.81
CA LYS A 131 1.86 -12.93 -15.97
C LYS A 131 1.12 -13.51 -17.16
N PHE A 132 0.39 -12.66 -17.87
CA PHE A 132 -0.19 -12.97 -19.17
C PHE A 132 0.97 -13.22 -20.13
N GLY A 133 1.54 -14.42 -20.06
CA GLY A 133 2.53 -14.88 -21.01
C GLY A 133 1.79 -15.22 -22.29
N PHE A 134 1.87 -14.35 -23.29
CA PHE A 134 1.58 -14.76 -24.65
C PHE A 134 2.59 -15.86 -24.99
N LYS A 135 2.17 -17.14 -24.95
CA LYS A 135 2.99 -18.22 -25.50
C LYS A 135 3.15 -17.92 -26.99
N SER A 136 4.31 -17.39 -27.38
CA SER A 136 4.70 -17.35 -28.79
C SER A 136 4.69 -18.78 -29.31
N LYS A 137 3.71 -19.11 -30.16
CA LYS A 137 3.72 -20.38 -30.89
C LYS A 137 5.02 -20.39 -31.71
N LYS A 138 5.88 -21.39 -31.47
CA LYS A 138 7.06 -21.61 -32.29
C LYS A 138 6.57 -21.84 -33.71
N ILE A 139 6.90 -20.96 -34.64
CA ILE A 139 6.69 -21.19 -36.07
C ILE A 139 7.63 -22.34 -36.44
N VAL A 140 7.11 -23.56 -36.44
CA VAL A 140 7.80 -24.70 -37.03
C VAL A 140 7.83 -24.42 -38.52
N LYS A 141 8.99 -23.98 -39.03
CA LYS A 141 9.26 -24.02 -40.47
C LYS A 141 9.28 -25.50 -40.85
N MET A 142 8.14 -26.02 -41.30
CA MET A 142 8.10 -27.27 -42.04
C MET A 142 8.85 -27.04 -43.34
N ILE A 143 10.08 -27.52 -43.39
CA ILE A 143 10.80 -27.74 -44.64
C ILE A 143 10.13 -28.95 -45.28
N ASN A 144 9.59 -28.71 -46.46
CA ASN A 144 8.78 -29.64 -47.23
C ASN A 144 9.73 -30.50 -48.10
N GLU A 145 9.84 -31.79 -47.84
CA GLU A 145 10.34 -32.75 -48.81
C GLU A 145 9.24 -33.78 -49.11
N LYS A 146 8.81 -33.76 -50.37
CA LYS A 146 7.96 -34.77 -51.01
C LYS A 146 8.72 -36.10 -51.05
N ASP A 147 8.07 -37.22 -50.76
CA ASP A 147 7.37 -38.07 -51.74
C ASP A 147 7.03 -39.46 -51.16
N ALA A 148 6.12 -40.14 -51.84
CA ALA A 148 5.83 -41.60 -51.81
C ALA A 148 4.73 -42.18 -50.89
N LYS A 149 3.61 -42.45 -51.56
CA LYS A 149 2.84 -43.72 -51.64
C LYS A 149 1.66 -43.99 -50.69
N GLU A 150 0.50 -43.96 -51.36
CA GLU A 150 -0.77 -44.71 -51.20
C GLU A 150 -0.75 -45.97 -50.32
N GLN A 151 -1.79 -46.14 -49.50
CA GLN A 151 -2.75 -47.25 -49.64
C GLN A 151 -4.06 -47.04 -48.86
N ASP A 152 -5.15 -47.43 -49.53
CA ASP A 152 -6.56 -47.53 -49.13
C ASP A 152 -6.80 -48.63 -48.07
N VAL A 153 -7.74 -48.44 -47.13
CA VAL A 153 -8.73 -49.45 -46.64
C VAL A 153 -9.79 -48.78 -45.71
N LYS A 154 -11.04 -49.22 -45.91
CA LYS A 154 -12.34 -48.85 -45.32
C LYS A 154 -12.52 -49.00 -43.79
N GLN A 155 -13.40 -48.12 -43.29
CA GLN A 155 -14.43 -48.22 -42.22
C GLN A 155 -14.24 -49.21 -41.05
N ILE A 156 -14.25 -48.69 -39.81
CA ILE A 156 -15.06 -49.20 -38.68
C ILE A 156 -15.46 -48.01 -37.78
N ALA A 157 -16.73 -47.95 -37.38
CA ALA A 157 -17.26 -47.08 -36.34
C ALA A 157 -16.93 -47.66 -34.96
N GLU A 158 -16.51 -46.84 -34.00
CA GLU A 158 -17.00 -46.87 -32.62
C GLU A 158 -16.40 -45.75 -31.77
N ALA A 159 -17.21 -45.25 -30.85
CA ALA A 159 -16.91 -44.17 -29.95
C ALA A 159 -15.88 -44.59 -28.90
N THR A 160 -14.93 -43.70 -28.58
CA THR A 160 -14.53 -43.33 -27.20
C THR A 160 -13.45 -42.25 -27.25
N GLY A 161 -13.44 -41.39 -26.22
CA GLY A 161 -12.88 -40.05 -26.25
C GLY A 161 -11.39 -39.93 -26.58
N SER A 162 -11.06 -38.87 -27.30
CA SER A 162 -9.70 -38.39 -27.51
C SER A 162 -9.74 -36.92 -27.91
N SER A 163 -8.98 -36.10 -27.17
CA SER A 163 -8.58 -34.71 -27.47
C SER A 163 -9.12 -34.13 -28.78
N HIS A 164 -10.08 -33.23 -28.66
CA HIS A 164 -10.46 -32.36 -29.77
C HIS A 164 -9.27 -31.45 -30.09
N GLU A 165 -8.39 -31.89 -30.99
CA GLU A 165 -7.65 -30.97 -31.83
C GLU A 165 -8.68 -30.00 -32.38
N ASN A 166 -8.50 -28.71 -32.10
CA ASN A 166 -9.26 -27.64 -32.71
C ASN A 166 -8.88 -27.57 -34.20
N HIS A 167 -9.30 -28.57 -34.96
CA HIS A 167 -9.24 -28.53 -36.41
C HIS A 167 -10.29 -27.52 -36.85
N ILE A 168 -9.85 -26.29 -37.11
CA ILE A 168 -10.68 -25.26 -37.72
C ILE A 168 -11.23 -25.86 -39.01
N LYS A 169 -12.55 -26.07 -39.04
CA LYS A 169 -13.24 -26.48 -40.26
C LYS A 169 -13.26 -25.26 -41.19
N TRP A 170 -12.38 -25.27 -42.19
CA TRP A 170 -12.35 -24.24 -43.22
C TRP A 170 -13.58 -24.36 -44.11
N THR A 171 -14.29 -23.25 -44.32
CA THR A 171 -15.40 -23.19 -45.29
C THR A 171 -14.87 -23.09 -46.71
N PHE A 172 -13.66 -22.55 -46.89
CA PHE A 172 -12.93 -22.60 -48.16
C PHE A 172 -11.43 -22.73 -47.93
N SER A 173 -10.81 -23.57 -48.76
CA SER A 173 -9.37 -23.79 -48.79
C SER A 173 -8.85 -23.92 -50.22
N GLU A 174 -7.69 -23.32 -50.50
CA GLU A 174 -6.89 -23.55 -51.73
C GLU A 174 -7.59 -23.16 -53.04
N ARG A 175 -8.25 -21.99 -53.06
CA ARG A 175 -8.90 -21.45 -54.26
C ARG A 175 -8.29 -20.10 -54.63
N ALA A 176 -7.42 -20.09 -55.63
CA ALA A 176 -6.80 -18.87 -56.16
C ALA A 176 -7.52 -18.35 -57.40
N GLY A 177 -7.85 -17.06 -57.42
CA GLY A 177 -8.40 -16.37 -58.60
C GLY A 177 -9.84 -16.76 -58.99
N GLN A 178 -10.62 -17.32 -58.06
CA GLN A 178 -12.01 -17.71 -58.28
C GLN A 178 -12.98 -16.77 -57.56
N LEU A 179 -14.12 -16.48 -58.19
CA LEU A 179 -15.23 -15.77 -57.55
C LEU A 179 -16.01 -16.74 -56.66
N ILE A 180 -16.20 -16.39 -55.39
CA ILE A 180 -16.98 -17.16 -54.42
C ILE A 180 -18.32 -16.46 -54.21
N GLU A 181 -19.41 -17.10 -54.61
CA GLU A 181 -20.78 -16.64 -54.40
C GLU A 181 -21.48 -17.60 -53.42
N LEU A 182 -22.01 -17.07 -52.31
CA LEU A 182 -22.72 -17.83 -51.28
C LEU A 182 -24.12 -17.26 -51.09
N SER A 183 -25.13 -18.12 -50.99
CA SER A 183 -26.50 -17.69 -50.73
C SER A 183 -26.66 -17.24 -49.26
N ALA A 184 -27.45 -16.19 -49.04
CA ALA A 184 -27.68 -15.62 -47.70
C ALA A 184 -28.20 -16.66 -46.67
N SER A 185 -28.95 -17.66 -47.13
CA SER A 185 -29.43 -18.77 -46.29
C SER A 185 -28.31 -19.63 -45.68
N VAL A 186 -27.12 -19.66 -46.27
CA VAL A 186 -25.97 -20.45 -45.81
C VAL A 186 -25.04 -19.63 -44.90
N VAL A 187 -25.06 -18.29 -45.04
CA VAL A 187 -24.13 -17.39 -44.33
C VAL A 187 -24.74 -16.77 -43.08
N ASN A 188 -26.08 -16.67 -43.01
CA ASN A 188 -26.73 -16.10 -41.84
C ASN A 188 -26.38 -16.89 -40.56
N ASP A 189 -25.90 -16.16 -39.55
CA ASP A 189 -25.50 -16.64 -38.23
C ASP A 189 -24.36 -17.69 -38.20
N GLN A 190 -23.57 -17.81 -39.28
CA GLN A 190 -22.39 -18.69 -39.33
C GLN A 190 -21.09 -17.92 -39.56
N THR A 191 -20.03 -18.31 -38.85
CA THR A 191 -18.69 -17.75 -39.06
C THR A 191 -18.06 -18.37 -40.30
N ILE A 192 -17.75 -17.53 -41.27
CA ILE A 192 -17.07 -17.93 -42.50
C ILE A 192 -15.56 -17.89 -42.29
N THR A 193 -14.89 -18.99 -42.66
CA THR A 193 -13.48 -19.31 -42.38
C THR A 193 -12.72 -19.64 -43.68
N ALA A 194 -11.68 -18.86 -43.94
CA ALA A 194 -10.87 -18.88 -45.17
C ALA A 194 -9.44 -19.37 -44.92
N SER A 195 -8.92 -20.27 -45.74
CA SER A 195 -7.48 -20.56 -45.78
C SER A 195 -6.96 -20.61 -47.21
N LYS A 196 -5.80 -19.99 -47.47
CA LYS A 196 -5.14 -19.99 -48.80
C LYS A 196 -6.10 -19.61 -49.95
N LEU A 197 -6.56 -18.35 -49.95
CA LEU A 197 -7.19 -17.68 -51.08
C LEU A 197 -6.14 -17.12 -52.05
#